data_AF-A0A923I286-F1
#
_entry.id   AF-A0A923I286-F1
#
_cell.length_a   1.000
_cell.length_b   1.000
_cell.length_c   1.000
_cell.angle_alpha   90.00
_cell.angle_beta   90.00
_cell.angle_gamma   90.00
#
_symmetry.space_group_name_H-M   'P 1'
#
loop_
_entity.id
_entity.type
_entity.pdbx_description
1 polymer ?
#
loop_
_entity_poly.entity_id
_entity_poly.type
_entity_poly.pdbx_seq_one_letter_code
_entity_poly.pdbx_strand_id
1 'polypeptide(L)'
;MKRRYFLRSGAALAASLLLTQSAFANTPWKIPERMSKPDISSDEGGLWAMMDREESRLRRSPFALRDAALQSYIQGIACKLAGNHCTDVRVHLVRNRYFNANMAPNGMMQVWSGLMLRVENEAQFSAILGHELAHYMERHTVNRLRDAKSKAAFGQFLSIFGLPGLIGALSVVASSFSFSRDQERQADEFGLTLMSQAGYDPAEAAKVWANLIEESNASAERDPSKNSMLFATHPASVERKDTLIQLANQLPAGGQLNEQEWRKQTKPFLHGWLEDEIKRGCHEESIVLLSRLSARFPTEAEYLWARGDIFRLRNLPGDADKAIADFRAAIALGSEPAETHRGLGIIFRGQNQQKLASASFSRYLELAPDASDALMVKNYLEESNS
;
A
#
# COMPACT_ATOMS: atom_id res chain seq x y z
N MET A 1 18.01 83.69 -12.44
CA MET A 1 18.74 82.64 -13.17
C MET A 1 17.77 81.55 -13.62
N LYS A 2 17.60 81.36 -14.93
CA LYS A 2 16.66 80.41 -15.57
C LYS A 2 17.45 79.31 -16.29
N ARG A 3 16.94 78.07 -16.16
CA ARG A 3 16.90 76.91 -17.11
C ARG A 3 18.21 76.25 -17.62
N ARG A 4 18.25 74.90 -17.51
CA ARG A 4 18.32 73.84 -18.58
C ARG A 4 19.03 72.58 -18.01
N TYR A 5 18.33 71.49 -17.70
CA TYR A 5 18.06 70.27 -18.51
C TYR A 5 19.30 69.60 -19.12
N PHE A 6 19.59 68.35 -18.73
CA PHE A 6 20.06 67.17 -19.52
C PHE A 6 20.11 65.98 -18.52
N LEU A 7 19.18 65.02 -18.50
CA LEU A 7 18.87 63.90 -19.41
C LEU A 7 19.24 62.55 -18.75
N ARG A 8 18.29 61.62 -18.82
CA ARG A 8 18.24 60.30 -18.21
C ARG A 8 19.25 59.34 -18.85
N SER A 9 19.86 58.49 -18.01
CA SER A 9 20.41 57.19 -18.42
C SER A 9 20.10 56.17 -17.33
N GLY A 10 18.86 55.67 -17.31
CA GLY A 10 18.49 54.50 -16.53
C GLY A 10 18.88 53.25 -17.31
N ALA A 11 19.97 52.60 -16.92
CA ALA A 11 20.30 51.26 -17.40
C ALA A 11 19.39 50.26 -16.67
N ALA A 12 18.27 49.90 -17.30
CA ALA A 12 17.48 48.74 -16.89
C ALA A 12 18.23 47.48 -17.34
N LEU A 13 18.92 46.83 -16.41
CA LEU A 13 19.38 45.45 -16.56
C LEU A 13 18.14 44.56 -16.52
N ALA A 14 17.56 44.28 -17.69
CA ALA A 14 16.62 43.19 -17.85
C ALA A 14 17.40 41.88 -17.71
N ALA A 15 17.42 41.32 -16.50
CA ALA A 15 17.87 39.97 -16.26
C ALA A 15 16.81 39.02 -16.84
N SER A 16 16.98 38.64 -18.10
CA SER A 16 16.26 37.54 -18.71
C SER A 16 16.64 36.26 -17.95
N LEU A 17 15.81 35.85 -16.98
CA LEU A 17 15.83 34.48 -16.48
C LEU A 17 15.43 33.57 -17.64
N LEU A 18 16.44 33.09 -18.37
CA LEU A 18 16.31 31.90 -19.19
C LEU A 18 16.05 30.75 -18.22
N LEU A 19 14.78 30.39 -18.06
CA LEU A 19 14.39 29.06 -17.60
C LEU A 19 15.02 28.08 -18.58
N THR A 20 16.20 27.56 -18.24
CA THR A 20 16.74 26.38 -18.87
C THR A 20 15.76 25.26 -18.57
N GLN A 21 14.84 24.99 -19.50
CA GLN A 21 14.23 23.68 -19.59
C GLN A 21 15.40 22.71 -19.77
N SER A 22 15.71 21.96 -18.72
CA SER A 22 16.55 20.78 -18.84
C SER A 22 15.90 19.91 -19.90
N ALA A 23 16.45 19.92 -21.11
CA ALA A 23 16.06 18.98 -22.13
C ALA A 23 16.38 17.60 -21.57
N PHE A 24 15.36 16.86 -21.13
CA PHE A 24 15.48 15.46 -20.79
C PHE A 24 16.06 14.78 -22.02
N ALA A 25 17.24 14.18 -21.87
CA ALA A 25 17.81 13.33 -22.90
C ALA A 25 16.90 12.11 -23.02
N ASN A 26 15.91 12.18 -23.92
CA ASN A 26 15.03 11.09 -24.35
C ASN A 26 15.85 10.02 -25.06
N THR A 27 16.71 9.32 -24.32
CA THR A 27 17.15 8.01 -24.77
C THR A 27 16.03 7.06 -24.36
N PRO A 28 15.23 6.51 -25.29
CA PRO A 28 14.21 5.56 -24.91
C PRO A 28 14.88 4.42 -24.15
N TRP A 29 14.52 4.26 -22.88
CA TRP A 29 15.10 3.22 -22.04
C TRP A 29 14.84 1.86 -22.67
N LYS A 30 15.87 1.03 -22.66
CA LYS A 30 15.79 -0.36 -23.10
C LYS A 30 15.79 -1.23 -21.86
N ILE A 31 14.82 -2.12 -21.78
CA ILE A 31 14.77 -3.16 -20.75
C ILE A 31 16.15 -3.85 -20.69
N PRO A 32 16.84 -3.85 -19.53
CA PRO A 32 18.13 -4.50 -19.37
C PRO A 32 18.06 -5.97 -19.78
N GLU A 33 19.19 -6.52 -20.23
CA GLU A 33 19.27 -7.96 -20.49
C GLU A 33 19.00 -8.76 -19.22
N ARG A 34 18.42 -9.95 -19.41
CA ARG A 34 18.11 -10.86 -18.30
C ARG A 34 19.36 -11.21 -17.50
N MET A 35 19.26 -11.10 -16.18
CA MET A 35 20.38 -11.43 -15.30
C MET A 35 20.61 -12.95 -15.27
N SER A 36 21.86 -13.38 -15.49
CA SER A 36 22.28 -14.74 -15.19
C SER A 36 22.47 -14.90 -13.68
N LYS A 37 22.16 -16.09 -13.14
CA LYS A 37 22.47 -16.42 -11.74
C LYS A 37 23.97 -16.19 -11.48
N PRO A 38 24.35 -15.35 -10.49
CA PRO A 38 25.75 -15.06 -10.21
C PRO A 38 26.47 -16.29 -9.62
N ASP A 39 27.79 -16.33 -9.78
CA ASP A 39 28.64 -17.34 -9.15
C ASP A 39 28.49 -17.28 -7.62
N ILE A 40 28.29 -18.42 -6.96
CA ILE A 40 28.08 -18.51 -5.51
C ILE A 40 29.25 -17.93 -4.69
N SER A 41 30.46 -17.94 -5.26
CA SER A 41 31.67 -17.38 -4.64
C SER A 41 31.75 -15.85 -4.72
N SER A 42 30.92 -15.21 -5.55
CA SER A 42 30.81 -13.75 -5.62
C SER A 42 30.03 -13.17 -4.44
N ASP A 43 30.21 -11.88 -4.17
CA ASP A 43 29.44 -11.17 -3.14
C ASP A 43 27.93 -11.26 -3.39
N GLU A 44 27.52 -11.09 -4.65
CA GLU A 44 26.14 -11.17 -5.08
C GLU A 44 25.58 -12.60 -5.03
N GLY A 45 26.37 -13.61 -5.39
CA GLY A 45 25.99 -15.01 -5.23
C GLY A 45 25.73 -15.38 -3.77
N GLY A 46 26.55 -14.87 -2.86
CA GLY A 46 26.31 -14.98 -1.43
C GLY A 46 24.99 -14.34 -0.99
N LEU A 47 24.69 -13.13 -1.46
CA LEU A 47 23.41 -12.45 -1.19
C LEU A 47 22.21 -13.25 -1.70
N TRP A 48 22.29 -13.77 -2.94
CA TRP A 48 21.23 -14.59 -3.51
C TRP A 48 20.99 -15.86 -2.70
N ALA A 49 22.05 -16.56 -2.27
CA ALA A 49 21.91 -17.75 -1.43
C ALA A 49 21.30 -17.45 -0.05
N MET A 50 21.58 -16.27 0.52
CA MET A 50 20.92 -15.82 1.74
C MET A 50 19.42 -15.58 1.50
N MET A 51 19.06 -14.93 0.39
CA MET A 51 17.66 -14.71 0.03
C MET A 51 16.93 -16.02 -0.32
N ASP A 52 17.58 -17.00 -0.95
CA ASP A 52 17.02 -18.33 -1.22
C ASP A 52 16.62 -19.05 0.09
N ARG A 53 17.40 -18.84 1.16
CA ARG A 53 17.07 -19.35 2.51
C ARG A 53 15.87 -18.64 3.12
N GLU A 54 15.78 -17.32 3.01
CA GLU A 54 14.61 -16.58 3.49
C GLU A 54 13.35 -16.90 2.67
N GLU A 55 13.46 -17.05 1.35
CA GLU A 55 12.37 -17.51 0.49
C GLU A 55 11.86 -18.89 0.96
N SER A 56 12.77 -19.81 1.28
CA SER A 56 12.42 -21.14 1.81
C SER A 56 11.74 -21.09 3.18
N ARG A 57 12.04 -20.07 4.01
CA ARG A 57 11.35 -19.85 5.30
C ARG A 57 9.97 -19.24 5.08
N LEU A 58 9.86 -18.24 4.22
CA LEU A 58 8.61 -17.58 3.88
C LEU A 58 7.58 -18.59 3.35
N ARG A 59 7.97 -19.48 2.44
CA ARG A 59 7.09 -20.54 1.90
C ARG A 59 6.47 -21.42 2.99
N ARG A 60 7.14 -21.57 4.14
CA ARG A 60 6.68 -22.35 5.31
C ARG A 60 6.03 -21.50 6.40
N SER A 61 6.01 -20.18 6.23
CA SER A 61 5.46 -19.24 7.22
C SER A 61 3.94 -19.42 7.39
N PRO A 62 3.39 -19.29 8.62
CA PRO A 62 1.94 -19.25 8.81
C PRO A 62 1.30 -18.00 8.18
N PHE A 63 2.10 -16.96 7.89
CA PHE A 63 1.63 -15.73 7.27
C PHE A 63 1.58 -15.78 5.74
N ALA A 64 2.11 -16.83 5.10
CA ALA A 64 2.01 -16.98 3.65
C ALA A 64 0.55 -17.27 3.24
N LEU A 65 0.02 -16.44 2.33
CA LEU A 65 -1.27 -16.66 1.69
C LEU A 65 -1.08 -17.68 0.57
N ARG A 66 -1.80 -18.81 0.64
CA ARG A 66 -1.59 -19.97 -0.24
C ARG A 66 -2.75 -20.25 -1.19
N ASP A 67 -3.64 -19.29 -1.37
CA ASP A 67 -4.72 -19.44 -2.35
C ASP A 67 -4.14 -19.49 -3.77
N ALA A 68 -4.38 -20.60 -4.47
CA ALA A 68 -3.77 -20.86 -5.77
C ALA A 68 -4.28 -19.92 -6.86
N ALA A 69 -5.55 -19.51 -6.80
CA ALA A 69 -6.16 -18.63 -7.79
C ALA A 69 -5.59 -17.22 -7.67
N LEU A 70 -5.58 -16.66 -6.45
CA LEU A 70 -4.98 -15.36 -6.17
C LEU A 70 -3.48 -15.37 -6.48
N GLN A 71 -2.74 -16.41 -6.07
CA GLN A 71 -1.32 -16.55 -6.37
C GLN A 71 -1.04 -16.54 -7.88
N SER A 72 -1.83 -17.29 -8.66
CA SER A 72 -1.68 -17.35 -10.12
C SER A 72 -2.01 -16.00 -10.78
N TYR A 73 -3.06 -15.33 -10.31
CA TYR A 73 -3.47 -14.04 -10.84
C TYR A 73 -2.40 -12.96 -10.61
N ILE A 74 -1.90 -12.84 -9.37
CA ILE A 74 -0.85 -11.87 -9.04
C ILE A 74 0.48 -12.20 -9.74
N GLN A 75 0.86 -13.48 -9.80
CA GLN A 75 2.04 -13.90 -10.57
C GLN A 75 1.89 -13.55 -12.06
N GLY A 76 0.69 -13.69 -12.62
CA GLY A 76 0.37 -13.31 -14.00
C GLY A 76 0.60 -11.81 -14.25
N ILE A 77 0.14 -10.94 -13.35
CA ILE A 77 0.38 -9.49 -13.44
C ILE A 77 1.88 -9.19 -13.40
N ALA A 78 2.60 -9.75 -12.43
CA ALA A 78 4.05 -9.54 -12.30
C ALA A 78 4.82 -10.01 -13.53
N CYS A 79 4.45 -11.17 -14.09
CA CYS A 79 5.05 -11.69 -15.32
C CYS A 79 4.73 -10.85 -16.56
N LYS A 80 3.50 -10.33 -16.65
CA LYS A 80 3.09 -9.42 -17.73
C LYS A 80 3.93 -8.14 -17.73
N LEU A 81 4.24 -7.60 -16.56
CA LEU A 81 5.14 -6.45 -16.39
C LEU A 81 6.61 -6.81 -16.68
N ALA A 82 7.07 -7.96 -16.18
CA ALA A 82 8.47 -8.36 -16.30
C ALA A 82 8.88 -8.78 -17.72
N GLY A 83 7.92 -9.16 -18.58
CA GLY A 83 8.19 -9.62 -19.93
C GLY A 83 9.17 -10.80 -19.95
N ASN A 84 10.30 -10.64 -20.65
CA ASN A 84 11.34 -11.67 -20.75
C ASN A 84 12.01 -12.02 -19.40
N HIS A 85 11.86 -11.18 -18.38
CA HIS A 85 12.36 -11.44 -17.03
C HIS A 85 11.38 -12.25 -16.17
N CYS A 86 10.17 -12.59 -16.66
CA CYS A 86 9.17 -13.35 -15.89
C CYS A 86 9.72 -14.65 -15.27
N THR A 87 10.66 -15.32 -15.95
CA THR A 87 11.31 -16.54 -15.44
C THR A 87 12.12 -16.34 -14.16
N ASP A 88 12.48 -15.09 -13.84
CA ASP A 88 13.22 -14.74 -12.61
C ASP A 88 12.26 -14.37 -11.47
N VAL A 89 11.03 -13.98 -11.78
CA VAL A 89 10.06 -13.43 -10.82
C VAL A 89 9.29 -14.55 -10.12
N ARG A 90 9.41 -14.60 -8.80
CA ARG A 90 8.64 -15.53 -7.94
C ARG A 90 7.89 -14.74 -6.89
N VAL A 91 6.59 -14.57 -7.10
CA VAL A 91 5.73 -13.82 -6.18
C VAL A 91 5.36 -14.67 -4.97
N HIS A 92 5.39 -14.09 -3.79
CA HIS A 92 4.90 -14.66 -2.54
C HIS A 92 3.95 -13.69 -1.86
N LEU A 93 2.71 -14.13 -1.65
CA LEU A 93 1.69 -13.33 -0.99
C LEU A 93 1.77 -13.51 0.53
N VAL A 94 1.75 -12.39 1.26
CA VAL A 94 1.95 -12.38 2.72
C VAL A 94 0.79 -11.66 3.41
N ARG A 95 0.16 -12.33 4.37
CA ARG A 95 -0.85 -11.73 5.25
C ARG A 95 -0.17 -10.76 6.19
N ASN A 96 -0.21 -9.48 5.82
CA ASN A 96 0.36 -8.39 6.60
C ASN A 96 -0.45 -7.13 6.31
N ARG A 97 -0.98 -6.52 7.37
CA ARG A 97 -1.92 -5.39 7.32
C ARG A 97 -1.32 -4.09 6.79
N TYR A 98 0.00 -3.97 6.76
CA TYR A 98 0.68 -2.77 6.28
C TYR A 98 0.77 -2.76 4.74
N PHE A 99 0.77 -1.56 4.15
CA PHE A 99 1.02 -1.38 2.72
C PHE A 99 2.49 -1.68 2.42
N ASN A 100 2.77 -2.72 1.62
CA ASN A 100 4.11 -2.97 1.13
C ASN A 100 4.15 -3.97 -0.04
N ALA A 101 5.16 -3.81 -0.88
CA ALA A 101 5.74 -4.86 -1.71
C ALA A 101 7.26 -4.69 -1.69
N ASN A 102 8.00 -5.76 -1.96
CA ASN A 102 9.45 -5.69 -2.12
C ASN A 102 9.94 -6.76 -3.07
N MET A 103 11.07 -6.51 -3.73
CA MET A 103 11.75 -7.49 -4.56
C MET A 103 13.19 -7.72 -4.12
N ALA A 104 13.51 -8.98 -3.86
CA ALA A 104 14.84 -9.43 -3.47
C ALA A 104 15.75 -9.60 -4.71
N PRO A 105 17.08 -9.49 -4.53
CA PRO A 105 18.04 -9.69 -5.61
C PRO A 105 17.95 -11.04 -6.33
N ASN A 106 17.45 -12.09 -5.67
CA ASN A 106 17.30 -13.42 -6.30
C ASN A 106 16.01 -13.55 -7.14
N GLY A 107 15.18 -12.51 -7.24
CA GLY A 107 13.90 -12.52 -7.97
C GLY A 107 12.67 -12.93 -7.14
N MET A 108 12.85 -13.18 -5.84
CA MET A 108 11.72 -13.34 -4.92
C MET A 108 11.03 -11.97 -4.71
N MET A 109 9.74 -11.89 -5.01
CA MET A 109 8.92 -10.71 -4.74
C MET A 109 7.94 -11.03 -3.62
N GLN A 110 7.82 -10.17 -2.60
CA GLN A 110 6.76 -10.26 -1.60
C GLN A 110 5.72 -9.18 -1.81
N VAL A 111 4.46 -9.55 -1.64
CA VAL A 111 3.31 -8.65 -1.75
C VAL A 111 2.46 -8.81 -0.50
N TRP A 112 2.23 -7.71 0.22
CA TRP A 112 1.49 -7.73 1.49
C TRP A 112 -0.01 -7.48 1.27
N SER A 113 -0.87 -8.12 2.07
CA SER A 113 -2.33 -7.94 1.95
C SER A 113 -2.79 -6.50 2.18
N GLY A 114 -2.08 -5.72 2.98
CA GLY A 114 -2.37 -4.30 3.18
C GLY A 114 -2.17 -3.43 1.94
N LEU A 115 -1.30 -3.84 1.01
CA LEU A 115 -1.18 -3.24 -0.34
C LEU A 115 -2.41 -3.59 -1.17
N MET A 116 -2.78 -4.88 -1.21
CA MET A 116 -3.93 -5.35 -2.00
C MET A 116 -5.27 -4.75 -1.53
N LEU A 117 -5.41 -4.44 -0.24
CA LEU A 117 -6.58 -3.74 0.30
C LEU A 117 -6.69 -2.29 -0.15
N ARG A 118 -5.56 -1.60 -0.37
CA ARG A 118 -5.50 -0.14 -0.58
C ARG A 118 -5.61 0.28 -2.04
N VAL A 119 -5.19 -0.58 -2.96
CA VAL A 119 -5.30 -0.35 -4.40
C VAL A 119 -6.72 -0.68 -4.88
N GLU A 120 -7.25 0.19 -5.73
CA GLU A 120 -8.64 0.12 -6.19
C GLU A 120 -8.79 -0.68 -7.47
N ASN A 121 -7.70 -0.90 -8.20
CA ASN A 121 -7.69 -1.61 -9.48
C ASN A 121 -6.32 -2.25 -9.80
N GLU A 122 -6.27 -3.07 -10.84
CA GLU A 122 -5.08 -3.83 -11.26
C GLU A 122 -3.94 -2.92 -11.75
N ALA A 123 -4.26 -1.78 -12.37
CA ALA A 123 -3.26 -0.82 -12.83
C ALA A 123 -2.55 -0.13 -11.65
N GLN A 124 -3.28 0.26 -10.61
CA GLN A 124 -2.69 0.76 -9.35
C GLN A 124 -1.78 -0.28 -8.69
N PHE A 125 -2.22 -1.53 -8.66
CA PHE A 125 -1.40 -2.64 -8.17
C PHE A 125 -0.13 -2.82 -9.03
N SER A 126 -0.29 -2.75 -10.35
CA SER A 126 0.80 -2.86 -11.32
C SER A 126 1.82 -1.73 -11.22
N ALA A 127 1.41 -0.53 -10.80
CA ALA A 127 2.32 0.57 -10.54
C ALA A 127 3.34 0.24 -9.46
N ILE A 128 2.89 -0.38 -8.37
CA ILE A 128 3.76 -0.80 -7.28
C ILE A 128 4.68 -1.95 -7.71
N LEU A 129 4.13 -2.95 -8.41
CA LEU A 129 4.98 -4.06 -8.89
C LEU A 129 5.98 -3.62 -9.96
N GLY A 130 5.59 -2.71 -10.86
CA GLY A 130 6.47 -2.15 -11.88
C GLY A 130 7.63 -1.38 -11.27
N HIS A 131 7.38 -0.60 -10.21
CA HIS A 131 8.42 0.08 -9.42
C HIS A 131 9.42 -0.90 -8.79
N GLU A 132 8.93 -1.96 -8.13
CA GLU A 132 9.80 -2.99 -7.54
C GLU A 132 10.61 -3.76 -8.60
N LEU A 133 10.00 -4.07 -9.75
CA LEU A 133 10.68 -4.69 -10.88
C LEU A 133 11.77 -3.78 -11.44
N ALA A 134 11.55 -2.47 -11.49
CA ALA A 134 12.56 -1.52 -11.93
C ALA A 134 13.77 -1.51 -10.98
N HIS A 135 13.55 -1.50 -9.66
CA HIS A 135 14.66 -1.65 -8.70
C HIS A 135 15.44 -2.95 -8.88
N TYR A 136 14.75 -4.05 -9.20
CA TYR A 136 15.37 -5.34 -9.46
C TYR A 136 16.21 -5.32 -10.74
N MET A 137 15.64 -4.86 -11.86
CA MET A 137 16.30 -4.81 -13.16
C MET A 137 17.52 -3.87 -13.16
N GLU A 138 17.44 -2.75 -12.43
CA GLU A 138 18.54 -1.79 -12.26
C GLU A 138 19.51 -2.17 -11.12
N ARG A 139 19.32 -3.34 -10.50
CA ARG A 139 20.19 -3.88 -9.44
C ARG A 139 20.36 -2.91 -8.26
N HIS A 140 19.38 -2.04 -8.01
CA HIS A 140 19.43 -1.04 -6.95
C HIS A 140 19.66 -1.67 -5.58
N THR A 141 18.97 -2.77 -5.28
CA THR A 141 19.11 -3.50 -4.02
C THR A 141 20.51 -4.11 -3.88
N VAL A 142 21.05 -4.72 -4.94
CA VAL A 142 22.42 -5.27 -4.92
C VAL A 142 23.45 -4.18 -4.68
N ASN A 143 23.34 -3.06 -5.40
CA ASN A 143 24.23 -1.92 -5.25
C ASN A 143 24.15 -1.32 -3.84
N ARG A 144 22.95 -1.27 -3.26
CA ARG A 144 22.75 -0.82 -1.87
C ARG A 144 23.40 -1.78 -0.88
N LEU A 145 23.22 -3.08 -1.06
CA LEU A 145 23.82 -4.11 -0.20
C LEU A 145 25.34 -4.21 -0.33
N ARG A 146 25.96 -3.57 -1.33
CA ARG A 146 27.41 -3.45 -1.44
C ARG A 146 28.01 -2.37 -0.53
N ASP A 147 27.22 -1.36 -0.15
CA ASP A 147 27.62 -0.30 0.76
C ASP A 147 27.95 -0.82 2.16
N ALA A 148 29.01 -0.29 2.78
CA ALA A 148 29.56 -0.82 4.03
C ALA A 148 28.57 -0.72 5.21
N LYS A 149 27.81 0.38 5.30
CA LYS A 149 26.77 0.55 6.33
C LYS A 149 25.64 -0.47 6.13
N SER A 150 25.22 -0.64 4.89
CA SER A 150 24.15 -1.57 4.51
C SER A 150 24.55 -3.04 4.76
N LYS A 151 25.82 -3.40 4.49
CA LYS A 151 26.38 -4.72 4.82
C LYS A 151 26.32 -5.02 6.32
N ALA A 152 26.69 -4.05 7.16
CA ALA A 152 26.63 -4.20 8.61
C ALA A 152 25.17 -4.37 9.12
N ALA A 153 24.21 -3.76 8.44
CA ALA A 153 22.79 -3.86 8.76
C ALA A 153 22.07 -5.03 8.03
N PHE A 154 22.77 -5.92 7.33
CA PHE A 154 22.13 -6.88 6.42
C PHE A 154 21.14 -7.82 7.10
N GLY A 155 21.41 -8.26 8.33
CA GLY A 155 20.46 -9.08 9.11
C GLY A 155 19.12 -8.38 9.32
N GLN A 156 19.12 -7.05 9.40
CA GLN A 156 17.92 -6.22 9.52
C GLN A 156 17.16 -6.11 8.20
N PHE A 157 17.85 -6.13 7.06
CA PHE A 157 17.21 -6.23 5.75
C PHE A 157 16.51 -7.58 5.57
N LEU A 158 17.15 -8.69 5.96
CA LEU A 158 16.54 -10.03 5.89
C LEU A 158 15.22 -10.12 6.68
N SER A 159 15.11 -9.39 7.80
CA SER A 159 13.89 -9.44 8.60
C SER A 159 12.66 -8.87 7.90
N ILE A 160 12.84 -8.00 6.89
CA ILE A 160 11.75 -7.50 6.04
C ILE A 160 11.03 -8.67 5.34
N PHE A 161 11.80 -9.70 5.00
CA PHE A 161 11.32 -10.88 4.26
C PHE A 161 10.93 -12.06 5.18
N GLY A 162 11.35 -12.05 6.44
CA GLY A 162 11.29 -13.21 7.33
C GLY A 162 10.09 -13.27 8.28
N LEU A 163 9.65 -12.14 8.86
CA LEU A 163 8.61 -12.14 9.91
C LEU A 163 7.78 -10.84 9.95
N PRO A 164 6.44 -10.90 9.84
CA PRO A 164 5.59 -9.76 10.13
C PRO A 164 5.59 -9.46 11.64
N GLY A 165 5.90 -8.21 12.02
CA GLY A 165 5.84 -7.73 13.42
C GLY A 165 7.06 -6.97 13.93
N LEU A 166 8.16 -6.90 13.17
CA LEU A 166 9.38 -6.15 13.56
C LEU A 166 9.26 -4.65 13.23
N ILE A 167 8.32 -3.96 13.90
CA ILE A 167 8.14 -2.50 13.76
C ILE A 167 9.35 -1.73 14.33
N GLY A 168 10.00 -2.26 15.39
CA GLY A 168 11.17 -1.62 16.04
C GLY A 168 12.42 -1.50 15.18
N ALA A 169 12.36 -2.01 13.96
CA ALA A 169 13.46 -2.14 13.04
C ALA A 169 13.37 -1.18 11.84
N LEU A 170 12.22 -0.52 11.65
CA LEU A 170 11.98 0.38 10.51
C LEU A 170 13.01 1.52 10.46
N SER A 171 13.40 2.11 11.59
CA SER A 171 14.38 3.21 11.60
C SER A 171 15.76 2.79 11.09
N VAL A 172 16.20 1.58 11.45
CA VAL A 172 17.47 1.01 10.97
C VAL A 172 17.34 0.64 9.50
N VAL A 173 16.19 0.05 9.11
CA VAL A 173 15.89 -0.28 7.72
C VAL A 173 15.92 0.97 6.85
N ALA A 174 15.21 2.02 7.24
CA ALA A 174 15.18 3.29 6.53
C ALA A 174 16.59 3.86 6.39
N SER A 175 17.28 4.10 7.51
CA SER A 175 18.59 4.74 7.48
C SER A 175 19.65 3.95 6.70
N SER A 176 19.50 2.63 6.54
CA SER A 176 20.49 1.75 5.91
C SER A 176 20.07 1.28 4.52
N PHE A 177 18.79 1.23 4.18
CA PHE A 177 18.29 0.65 2.93
C PHE A 177 17.35 1.56 2.14
N SER A 178 17.17 2.84 2.51
CA SER A 178 16.51 3.80 1.61
C SER A 178 17.32 4.01 0.33
N PHE A 179 16.62 4.05 -0.80
CA PHE A 179 17.21 4.35 -2.09
C PHE A 179 17.45 5.85 -2.27
N SER A 180 18.39 6.21 -3.16
CA SER A 180 18.65 7.61 -3.49
C SER A 180 17.50 8.21 -4.32
N ARG A 181 17.41 9.54 -4.36
CA ARG A 181 16.42 10.24 -5.20
C ARG A 181 16.56 9.86 -6.68
N ASP A 182 17.79 9.64 -7.17
CA ASP A 182 18.04 9.22 -8.54
C ASP A 182 17.54 7.79 -8.80
N GLN A 183 17.75 6.88 -7.84
CA GLN A 183 17.26 5.50 -7.94
C GLN A 183 15.73 5.44 -7.93
N GLU A 184 15.08 6.22 -7.07
CA GLU A 184 13.61 6.32 -7.04
C GLU A 184 13.07 6.92 -8.36
N ARG A 185 13.67 8.00 -8.86
CA ARG A 185 13.26 8.61 -10.13
C ARG A 185 13.42 7.62 -11.30
N GLN A 186 14.53 6.89 -11.34
CA GLN A 186 14.79 5.88 -12.36
C GLN A 186 13.77 4.73 -12.26
N ALA A 187 13.46 4.28 -11.04
CA ALA A 187 12.47 3.23 -10.80
C ALA A 187 11.05 3.67 -11.17
N ASP A 188 10.68 4.92 -10.87
CA ASP A 188 9.40 5.52 -11.26
C ASP A 188 9.26 5.57 -12.80
N GLU A 189 10.27 6.09 -13.51
CA GLU A 189 10.29 6.19 -14.97
C GLU A 189 10.14 4.82 -15.65
N PHE A 190 10.87 3.81 -15.15
CA PHE A 190 10.83 2.47 -15.72
C PHE A 190 9.58 1.72 -15.33
N GLY A 191 9.12 1.83 -14.09
CA GLY A 191 7.87 1.24 -13.62
C GLY A 191 6.69 1.70 -14.47
N LEU A 192 6.59 3.00 -14.75
CA LEU A 192 5.55 3.54 -15.64
C LEU A 192 5.69 3.05 -17.08
N THR A 193 6.91 2.91 -17.57
CA THR A 193 7.18 2.35 -18.90
C THR A 193 6.73 0.88 -18.99
N LEU A 194 7.03 0.06 -17.97
CA LEU A 194 6.59 -1.33 -17.87
C LEU A 194 5.06 -1.42 -17.82
N MET A 195 4.40 -0.54 -17.06
CA MET A 195 2.93 -0.46 -17.04
C MET A 195 2.37 -0.18 -18.43
N SER A 196 2.89 0.85 -19.09
CA SER A 196 2.43 1.26 -20.42
C SER A 196 2.61 0.15 -21.46
N GLN A 197 3.77 -0.53 -21.45
CA GLN A 197 4.05 -1.67 -22.33
C GLN A 197 3.16 -2.88 -22.04
N ALA A 198 2.80 -3.11 -20.78
CA ALA A 198 1.81 -4.11 -20.37
C ALA A 198 0.36 -3.67 -20.65
N GLY A 199 0.13 -2.47 -21.20
CA GLY A 199 -1.19 -1.95 -21.52
C GLY A 199 -2.00 -1.46 -20.32
N TYR A 200 -1.36 -1.21 -19.17
CA TYR A 200 -1.98 -0.57 -18.01
C TYR A 200 -1.87 0.95 -18.12
N ASP A 201 -2.83 1.66 -17.50
CA ASP A 201 -2.82 3.13 -17.44
C ASP A 201 -1.74 3.63 -16.45
N PRO A 202 -0.67 4.29 -16.93
CA PRO A 202 0.40 4.78 -16.06
C PRO A 202 -0.05 5.91 -15.13
N ALA A 203 -1.14 6.62 -15.45
CA ALA A 203 -1.66 7.71 -14.61
C ALA A 203 -2.16 7.21 -13.24
N GLU A 204 -2.45 5.91 -13.11
CA GLU A 204 -2.88 5.31 -11.84
C GLU A 204 -1.78 5.34 -10.76
N ALA A 205 -0.51 5.36 -11.15
CA ALA A 205 0.60 5.40 -10.19
C ALA A 205 0.56 6.65 -9.30
N ALA A 206 0.29 7.81 -9.90
CA ALA A 206 0.16 9.07 -9.16
C ALA A 206 -1.04 9.07 -8.19
N LYS A 207 -2.12 8.34 -8.54
CA LYS A 207 -3.29 8.20 -7.66
C LYS A 207 -2.98 7.38 -6.42
N VAL A 208 -2.20 6.30 -6.56
CA VAL A 208 -1.72 5.53 -5.40
C VAL A 208 -0.92 6.42 -4.45
N TRP A 209 -0.01 7.26 -4.96
CA TRP A 209 0.71 8.19 -4.09
C TRP A 209 -0.18 9.25 -3.45
N ALA A 210 -1.11 9.82 -4.20
CA ALA A 210 -2.07 10.79 -3.65
C ALA A 210 -2.87 10.17 -2.48
N ASN A 211 -3.37 8.95 -2.68
CA ASN A 211 -4.13 8.18 -1.70
C ASN A 211 -3.33 7.93 -0.41
N LEU A 212 -2.06 7.52 -0.53
CA LEU A 212 -1.21 7.26 0.64
C LEU A 212 -0.78 8.54 1.37
N ILE A 213 -0.57 9.64 0.64
CA ILE A 213 -0.31 10.97 1.24
C ILE A 213 -1.53 11.43 2.03
N GLU A 214 -2.73 11.25 1.49
CA GLU A 214 -3.97 11.60 2.17
C GLU A 214 -4.16 10.80 3.47
N GLU A 215 -3.97 9.47 3.41
CA GLU A 215 -3.98 8.60 4.60
C GLU A 215 -2.96 9.10 5.64
N SER A 216 -1.71 9.32 5.24
CA SER A 216 -0.66 9.77 6.17
C SER A 216 -0.93 11.14 6.79
N ASN A 217 -1.55 12.07 6.08
CA ASN A 217 -1.85 13.41 6.59
C ASN A 217 -2.93 13.40 7.68
N ALA A 218 -3.73 12.34 7.77
CA ALA A 218 -4.75 12.18 8.81
C ALA A 218 -4.15 11.77 10.17
N SER A 219 -2.93 11.22 10.19
CA SER A 219 -2.27 10.81 11.44
C SER A 219 -1.71 12.01 12.21
N ALA A 220 -1.89 12.00 13.54
CA ALA A 220 -1.23 12.96 14.43
C ALA A 220 0.30 12.79 14.45
N GLU A 221 0.80 11.58 14.15
CA GLU A 221 2.21 11.30 13.90
C GLU A 221 2.53 11.62 12.44
N ARG A 222 3.00 12.85 12.21
CA ARG A 222 3.21 13.47 10.87
C ARG A 222 4.30 12.83 10.00
N ASP A 223 4.79 11.64 10.31
CA ASP A 223 5.91 11.01 9.59
C ASP A 223 5.52 9.66 8.97
N PRO A 224 5.08 9.63 7.69
CA PRO A 224 4.74 8.40 6.98
C PRO A 224 5.86 7.35 6.98
N SER A 225 7.13 7.77 7.09
CA SER A 225 8.28 6.85 7.12
C SER A 225 8.37 6.01 8.38
N LYS A 226 7.68 6.40 9.46
CA LYS A 226 7.66 5.67 10.74
C LYS A 226 6.63 4.55 10.80
N ASN A 227 5.58 4.65 9.97
CA ASN A 227 4.42 3.75 10.04
C ASN A 227 4.24 2.87 8.78
N SER A 228 5.09 3.05 7.77
CA SER A 228 5.07 2.27 6.52
C SER A 228 6.47 1.80 6.12
N MET A 229 6.63 0.49 5.96
CA MET A 229 7.87 -0.12 5.49
C MET A 229 8.22 0.29 4.05
N LEU A 230 7.20 0.55 3.22
CA LEU A 230 7.39 1.13 1.90
C LEU A 230 7.99 2.54 2.04
N PHE A 231 7.43 3.41 2.88
CA PHE A 231 7.96 4.79 3.03
C PHE A 231 9.30 4.88 3.75
N ALA A 232 9.66 3.86 4.54
CA ALA A 232 11.00 3.74 5.11
C ALA A 232 12.06 3.55 4.01
N THR A 233 11.76 2.80 2.95
CA THR A 233 12.71 2.49 1.87
C THR A 233 12.54 3.41 0.65
N HIS A 234 11.32 3.89 0.43
CA HIS A 234 10.86 4.72 -0.68
C HIS A 234 10.15 5.98 -0.14
N PRO A 235 10.87 7.03 0.27
CA PRO A 235 10.26 8.19 0.91
C PRO A 235 9.13 8.82 0.07
N ALA A 236 7.95 9.01 0.67
CA ALA A 236 6.86 9.74 0.04
C ALA A 236 7.19 11.22 -0.05
N SER A 237 6.95 11.84 -1.21
CA SER A 237 6.94 13.30 -1.32
C SER A 237 5.86 13.76 -2.30
N VAL A 238 5.33 14.96 -2.05
CA VAL A 238 4.43 15.63 -3.00
C VAL A 238 5.13 15.82 -4.35
N GLU A 239 6.42 16.13 -4.33
CA GLU A 239 7.28 16.23 -5.52
C GLU A 239 7.30 14.93 -6.33
N ARG A 240 7.37 13.76 -5.68
CA ARG A 240 7.34 12.47 -6.36
C ARG A 240 6.00 12.22 -7.05
N LYS A 241 4.89 12.51 -6.37
CA LYS A 241 3.54 12.43 -6.96
C LYS A 241 3.43 13.32 -8.21
N ASP A 242 3.91 14.56 -8.14
CA ASP A 242 3.88 15.48 -9.29
C ASP A 242 4.79 15.01 -10.43
N THR A 243 5.94 14.40 -10.10
CA THR A 243 6.85 13.79 -11.07
C THR A 243 6.20 12.60 -11.78
N LEU A 244 5.48 11.73 -11.07
CA LEU A 244 4.74 10.62 -11.70
C LEU A 244 3.70 11.13 -12.70
N ILE A 245 3.00 12.23 -12.39
CA ILE A 245 2.05 12.84 -13.33
C ILE A 245 2.78 13.29 -14.60
N GLN A 246 3.93 13.95 -14.45
CA GLN A 246 4.73 14.41 -15.59
C GLN A 246 5.23 13.26 -16.45
N LEU A 247 5.74 12.19 -15.83
CA LEU A 247 6.22 11.00 -16.53
C LEU A 247 5.08 10.26 -17.23
N ALA A 248 3.92 10.08 -16.57
CA ALA A 248 2.76 9.44 -17.18
C ALA A 248 2.25 10.20 -18.42
N ASN A 249 2.31 11.54 -18.41
CA ASN A 249 1.95 12.37 -19.56
C ASN A 249 2.90 12.25 -20.77
N GLN A 250 4.09 11.67 -20.58
CA GLN A 250 5.04 11.39 -21.66
C GLN A 250 4.80 10.03 -22.31
N LEU A 251 3.95 9.19 -21.72
CA LEU A 251 3.58 7.87 -22.21
C LEU A 251 2.24 7.92 -22.95
N PRO A 252 1.90 6.90 -23.77
CA PRO A 252 0.58 6.78 -24.36
C PRO A 252 -0.52 6.90 -23.30
N ALA A 253 -1.48 7.79 -23.55
CA ALA A 253 -2.56 8.06 -22.60
C ALA A 253 -3.55 6.89 -22.49
N GLY A 254 -4.06 6.67 -21.28
CA GLY A 254 -5.03 5.62 -20.98
C GLY A 254 -4.39 4.24 -20.83
N GLY A 255 -5.22 3.21 -20.89
CA GLY A 255 -4.82 1.83 -20.65
C GLY A 255 -5.91 1.09 -19.89
N GLN A 256 -5.66 -0.18 -19.60
CA GLN A 256 -6.58 -1.00 -18.83
C GLN A 256 -6.43 -0.69 -17.34
N LEU A 257 -7.55 -0.45 -16.65
CA LEU A 257 -7.59 -0.42 -15.18
C LEU A 257 -7.80 -1.82 -14.58
N ASN A 258 -8.56 -2.67 -15.29
CA ASN A 258 -9.02 -3.99 -14.85
C ASN A 258 -9.65 -4.02 -13.44
N GLU A 259 -10.38 -2.96 -13.07
CA GLU A 259 -11.02 -2.82 -11.75
C GLU A 259 -11.99 -3.98 -11.43
N GLN A 260 -12.82 -4.40 -12.39
CA GLN A 260 -13.79 -5.47 -12.16
C GLN A 260 -13.11 -6.82 -11.91
N GLU A 261 -12.06 -7.14 -12.67
CA GLU A 261 -11.32 -8.39 -12.47
C GLU A 261 -10.54 -8.34 -11.16
N TRP A 262 -9.89 -7.22 -10.85
CA TRP A 262 -9.22 -7.00 -9.56
C TRP A 262 -10.17 -7.26 -8.39
N ARG A 263 -11.36 -6.66 -8.42
CA ARG A 263 -12.37 -6.86 -7.37
C ARG A 263 -12.83 -8.30 -7.28
N LYS A 264 -13.11 -8.95 -8.40
CA LYS A 264 -13.53 -10.35 -8.42
C LYS A 264 -12.49 -11.26 -7.76
N GLN A 265 -11.20 -11.04 -8.05
CA GLN A 265 -10.10 -11.86 -7.52
C GLN A 265 -9.82 -11.59 -6.04
N THR A 266 -10.03 -10.35 -5.56
CA THR A 266 -9.71 -9.95 -4.18
C THR A 266 -10.89 -10.06 -3.21
N LYS A 267 -12.13 -10.02 -3.71
CA LYS A 267 -13.37 -10.07 -2.91
C LYS A 267 -13.42 -11.23 -1.89
N PRO A 268 -12.98 -12.48 -2.21
CA PRO A 268 -13.00 -13.57 -1.23
C PRO A 268 -12.14 -13.33 0.02
N PHE A 269 -11.14 -12.43 -0.07
CA PHE A 269 -10.21 -12.15 1.02
C PHE A 269 -10.51 -10.84 1.75
N LEU A 270 -11.42 -10.03 1.20
CA LEU A 270 -11.68 -8.67 1.64
C LEU A 270 -12.02 -8.58 3.13
N HIS A 271 -12.92 -9.44 3.61
CA HIS A 271 -13.33 -9.45 5.01
C HIS A 271 -12.13 -9.63 5.96
N GLY A 272 -11.28 -10.64 5.71
CA GLY A 272 -10.10 -10.90 6.54
C GLY A 272 -9.04 -9.80 6.47
N TRP A 273 -8.91 -9.10 5.33
CA TRP A 273 -8.02 -7.95 5.21
C TRP A 273 -8.54 -6.73 5.97
N LEU A 274 -9.87 -6.54 6.01
CA LEU A 274 -10.49 -5.48 6.80
C LEU A 274 -10.38 -5.75 8.30
N GLU A 275 -10.52 -7.00 8.76
CA GLU A 275 -10.19 -7.36 10.14
C GLU A 275 -8.74 -7.00 10.50
N ASP A 276 -7.80 -7.30 9.59
CA ASP A 276 -6.38 -6.98 9.77
C ASP A 276 -6.13 -5.47 9.81
N GLU A 277 -6.84 -4.69 8.99
CA GLU A 277 -6.81 -3.23 8.98
C GLU A 277 -7.40 -2.62 10.27
N ILE A 278 -8.54 -3.11 10.75
CA ILE A 278 -9.11 -2.71 12.05
C ILE A 278 -8.09 -2.96 13.17
N LYS A 279 -7.45 -4.13 13.17
CA LYS A 279 -6.41 -4.49 14.15
C LYS A 279 -5.16 -3.61 14.03
N ARG A 280 -4.91 -2.94 12.90
CA ARG A 280 -3.75 -2.05 12.69
C ARG A 280 -3.73 -0.89 13.68
N GLY A 281 -4.90 -0.42 14.13
CA GLY A 281 -5.02 0.60 15.18
C GLY A 281 -4.70 2.04 14.72
N CYS A 282 -4.32 2.25 13.46
CA CYS A 282 -4.11 3.58 12.88
C CYS A 282 -5.45 4.18 12.42
N HIS A 283 -6.36 4.42 13.39
CA HIS A 283 -7.77 4.71 13.12
C HIS A 283 -8.00 5.88 12.13
N GLU A 284 -7.26 6.98 12.25
CA GLU A 284 -7.44 8.14 11.35
C GLU A 284 -7.12 7.80 9.90
N GLU A 285 -6.01 7.12 9.65
CA GLU A 285 -5.59 6.66 8.33
C GLU A 285 -6.62 5.66 7.75
N SER A 286 -7.06 4.71 8.58
CA SER A 286 -8.05 3.71 8.17
C SER A 286 -9.42 4.34 7.85
N ILE A 287 -9.83 5.41 8.54
CA ILE A 287 -11.06 6.15 8.23
C ILE A 287 -10.96 6.83 6.86
N VAL A 288 -9.80 7.43 6.51
CA VAL A 288 -9.57 7.99 5.18
C VAL A 288 -9.68 6.92 4.11
N LEU A 289 -8.94 5.81 4.27
CA LEU A 289 -8.97 4.67 3.37
C LEU A 289 -10.40 4.16 3.14
N LEU A 290 -11.14 3.87 4.21
CA LEU A 290 -12.48 3.26 4.11
C LEU A 290 -13.55 4.26 3.64
N SER A 291 -13.32 5.56 3.83
CA SER A 291 -14.19 6.59 3.24
C SER A 291 -14.01 6.68 1.73
N ARG A 292 -12.77 6.59 1.25
CA ARG A 292 -12.47 6.51 -0.18
C ARG A 292 -13.06 5.24 -0.80
N LEU A 293 -12.81 4.08 -0.19
CA LEU A 293 -13.29 2.78 -0.71
C LEU A 293 -14.81 2.66 -0.69
N SER A 294 -15.49 3.11 0.38
CA SER A 294 -16.96 3.08 0.42
C SER A 294 -17.61 4.06 -0.55
N ALA A 295 -16.98 5.21 -0.82
CA ALA A 295 -17.45 6.13 -1.87
C ALA A 295 -17.26 5.55 -3.28
N ARG A 296 -16.14 4.85 -3.52
CA ARG A 296 -15.85 4.21 -4.82
C ARG A 296 -16.74 2.98 -5.06
N PHE A 297 -16.99 2.20 -4.01
CA PHE A 297 -17.73 0.93 -4.05
C PHE A 297 -18.93 0.97 -3.08
N PRO A 298 -19.98 1.75 -3.40
CA PRO A 298 -21.07 2.05 -2.46
C PRO A 298 -21.97 0.85 -2.12
N THR A 299 -21.90 -0.22 -2.89
CA THR A 299 -22.65 -1.46 -2.65
C THR A 299 -21.88 -2.45 -1.77
N GLU A 300 -20.72 -2.06 -1.25
CA GLU A 300 -19.83 -2.96 -0.51
C GLU A 300 -19.97 -2.73 1.01
N ALA A 301 -20.80 -3.55 1.66
CA ALA A 301 -21.16 -3.38 3.06
C ALA A 301 -19.96 -3.55 4.01
N GLU A 302 -18.99 -4.37 3.64
CA GLU A 302 -17.78 -4.62 4.43
C GLU A 302 -16.98 -3.33 4.72
N TYR A 303 -16.93 -2.37 3.78
CA TYR A 303 -16.21 -1.12 4.03
C TYR A 303 -16.90 -0.25 5.08
N LEU A 304 -18.24 -0.22 5.07
CA LEU A 304 -19.03 0.51 6.05
C LEU A 304 -18.93 -0.17 7.43
N TRP A 305 -19.03 -1.50 7.48
CA TRP A 305 -18.81 -2.26 8.69
C TRP A 305 -17.44 -1.96 9.31
N ALA A 306 -16.36 -2.06 8.52
CA ALA A 306 -15.02 -1.85 9.02
C ALA A 306 -14.83 -0.41 9.54
N ARG A 307 -15.37 0.60 8.84
CA ARG A 307 -15.26 2.00 9.25
C ARG A 307 -16.07 2.27 10.52
N GLY A 308 -17.26 1.69 10.63
CA GLY A 308 -18.08 1.73 11.83
C GLY A 308 -17.37 1.11 13.04
N ASP A 309 -16.69 -0.02 12.84
CA ASP A 309 -15.95 -0.67 13.92
C ASP A 309 -14.72 0.13 14.36
N ILE A 310 -14.04 0.81 13.41
CA ILE A 310 -12.95 1.74 13.73
C ILE A 310 -13.46 2.94 14.53
N PHE A 311 -14.59 3.55 14.16
CA PHE A 311 -15.19 4.63 14.98
C PHE A 311 -15.52 4.12 16.39
N ARG A 312 -16.13 2.93 16.51
CA ARG A 312 -16.44 2.31 17.80
C ARG A 312 -15.19 2.10 18.66
N LEU A 313 -14.09 1.64 18.06
CA LEU A 313 -12.81 1.40 18.76
C LEU A 313 -12.08 2.69 19.11
N ARG A 314 -12.14 3.71 18.24
CA ARG A 314 -11.52 5.02 18.46
C ARG A 314 -12.20 5.79 19.60
N ASN A 315 -13.52 5.66 19.71
CA ASN A 315 -14.32 6.12 20.85
C ASN A 315 -14.10 7.60 21.24
N LEU A 316 -13.94 8.48 20.25
CA LEU A 316 -13.91 9.94 20.48
C LEU A 316 -15.35 10.51 20.52
N PRO A 317 -15.54 11.74 21.05
CA PRO A 317 -16.84 12.40 21.03
C PRO A 317 -17.46 12.41 19.61
N GLY A 318 -18.69 11.89 19.49
CA GLY A 318 -19.42 11.78 18.23
C GLY A 318 -19.12 10.52 17.40
N ASP A 319 -18.16 9.69 17.78
CA ASP A 319 -17.85 8.46 17.03
C ASP A 319 -18.91 7.38 17.18
N ALA A 320 -19.60 7.31 18.32
CA ALA A 320 -20.71 6.39 18.51
C ALA A 320 -21.81 6.62 17.46
N ASP A 321 -22.14 7.88 17.17
CA ASP A 321 -23.16 8.23 16.18
C ASP A 321 -22.72 7.88 14.76
N LYS A 322 -21.43 8.13 14.43
CA LYS A 322 -20.84 7.75 13.13
C LYS A 322 -20.81 6.24 12.96
N ALA A 323 -20.43 5.50 14.00
CA ALA A 323 -20.42 4.05 13.99
C ALA A 323 -21.82 3.47 13.77
N ILE A 324 -22.82 3.98 14.50
CA ILE A 324 -24.23 3.58 14.31
C ILE A 324 -24.70 3.88 12.88
N ALA A 325 -24.34 5.05 12.34
CA ALA A 325 -24.72 5.43 10.98
C ALA A 325 -24.11 4.47 9.94
N ASP A 326 -22.82 4.16 10.04
CA ASP A 326 -22.14 3.23 9.16
C ASP A 326 -22.69 1.81 9.26
N PHE A 327 -22.94 1.30 10.47
CA PHE A 327 -23.54 -0.02 10.66
C PHE A 327 -24.96 -0.10 10.10
N ARG A 328 -25.78 0.93 10.28
CA ARG A 328 -27.12 0.99 9.66
C ARG A 328 -27.05 1.04 8.14
N ALA A 329 -26.08 1.78 7.59
CA ALA A 329 -25.87 1.83 6.15
C ALA A 329 -25.40 0.47 5.60
N ALA A 330 -24.54 -0.26 6.33
CA ALA A 330 -24.15 -1.63 5.97
C ALA A 330 -25.36 -2.58 5.95
N ILE A 331 -26.19 -2.56 7.02
CA ILE A 331 -27.43 -3.37 7.09
C ILE A 331 -28.41 -3.03 5.96
N ALA A 332 -28.50 -1.75 5.56
CA ALA A 332 -29.39 -1.34 4.48
C ALA A 332 -28.99 -1.92 3.11
N LEU A 333 -27.73 -2.34 2.93
CA LEU A 333 -27.27 -3.03 1.73
C LEU A 333 -27.66 -4.52 1.71
N GLY A 334 -27.98 -5.11 2.87
CA GLY A 334 -28.42 -6.50 3.01
C GLY A 334 -27.34 -7.56 2.81
N SER A 335 -26.07 -7.14 2.74
CA SER A 335 -24.89 -8.01 2.64
C SER A 335 -23.88 -7.74 3.75
N GLU A 336 -24.34 -7.21 4.88
CA GLU A 336 -23.50 -6.84 6.00
C GLU A 336 -22.80 -8.05 6.65
N PRO A 337 -21.55 -7.88 7.11
CA PRO A 337 -20.95 -8.83 8.04
C PRO A 337 -21.76 -8.94 9.33
N ALA A 338 -21.88 -10.14 9.89
CA ALA A 338 -22.61 -10.38 11.14
C ALA A 338 -22.11 -9.47 12.28
N GLU A 339 -20.79 -9.24 12.31
CA GLU A 339 -20.07 -8.38 13.26
C GLU A 339 -20.62 -6.95 13.32
N THR A 340 -21.31 -6.48 12.28
CA THR A 340 -22.07 -5.22 12.26
C THR A 340 -23.07 -5.16 13.42
N HIS A 341 -23.80 -6.25 13.67
CA HIS A 341 -24.76 -6.34 14.76
C HIS A 341 -24.07 -6.45 16.13
N ARG A 342 -22.93 -7.15 16.22
CA ARG A 342 -22.10 -7.16 17.43
C ARG A 342 -21.64 -5.74 17.79
N GLY A 343 -21.15 -4.98 16.81
CA GLY A 343 -20.71 -3.59 16.97
C GLY A 343 -21.82 -2.68 17.48
N LEU A 344 -23.02 -2.74 16.88
CA LEU A 344 -24.21 -2.02 17.34
C LEU A 344 -24.59 -2.41 18.78
N GLY A 345 -24.60 -3.70 19.10
CA GLY A 345 -24.93 -4.18 20.44
C GLY A 345 -23.99 -3.62 21.51
N ILE A 346 -22.68 -3.60 21.24
CA ILE A 346 -21.67 -3.03 22.15
C ILE A 346 -21.93 -1.52 22.38
N ILE A 347 -22.23 -0.77 21.32
CA ILE A 347 -22.51 0.67 21.43
C ILE A 347 -23.77 0.91 22.26
N PHE A 348 -24.88 0.23 21.94
CA PHE A 348 -26.14 0.39 22.66
C PHE A 348 -26.05 -0.04 24.12
N ARG A 349 -25.29 -1.10 24.42
CA ARG A 349 -25.00 -1.49 25.81
C ARG A 349 -24.28 -0.37 26.56
N GLY A 350 -23.25 0.23 25.96
CA GLY A 350 -22.54 1.38 26.54
C GLY A 350 -23.41 2.63 26.74
N GLN A 351 -24.46 2.78 25.93
CA GLN A 351 -25.44 3.87 26.03
C GLN A 351 -26.65 3.55 26.94
N ASN A 352 -26.64 2.42 27.67
CA ASN A 352 -27.77 1.94 28.48
C ASN A 352 -29.07 1.71 27.69
N GLN A 353 -28.98 1.47 26.38
CA GLN A 353 -30.12 1.16 25.50
C GLN A 353 -30.32 -0.36 25.42
N GLN A 354 -30.63 -0.99 26.55
CA GLN A 354 -30.71 -2.45 26.74
C GLN A 354 -31.53 -3.17 25.66
N LYS A 355 -32.74 -2.69 25.33
CA LYS A 355 -33.59 -3.31 24.30
C LYS A 355 -32.92 -3.37 22.93
N LEU A 356 -32.23 -2.29 22.54
CA LEU A 356 -31.52 -2.22 21.25
C LEU A 356 -30.25 -3.07 21.27
N ALA A 357 -29.57 -3.12 22.43
CA ALA A 357 -28.42 -4.00 22.63
C ALA A 357 -28.82 -5.47 22.49
N SER A 358 -29.86 -5.92 23.20
CA SER A 358 -30.37 -7.30 23.14
C SER A 358 -30.81 -7.70 21.73
N ALA A 359 -31.52 -6.82 21.01
CA ALA A 359 -31.93 -7.08 19.63
C ALA A 359 -30.71 -7.25 18.70
N SER A 360 -29.69 -6.42 18.88
CA SER A 360 -28.47 -6.47 18.07
C SER A 360 -27.64 -7.74 18.37
N PHE A 361 -27.44 -8.08 19.64
CA PHE A 361 -26.73 -9.30 20.02
C PHE A 361 -27.45 -10.58 19.59
N SER A 362 -28.79 -10.62 19.70
CA SER A 362 -29.58 -11.75 19.20
C SER A 362 -29.36 -11.94 17.70
N ARG A 363 -29.43 -10.85 16.93
CA ARG A 363 -29.21 -10.89 15.48
C ARG A 363 -27.79 -11.34 15.11
N TYR A 364 -26.78 -10.92 15.86
CA TYR A 364 -25.41 -11.41 15.68
C TYR A 364 -25.33 -12.93 15.86
N LEU A 365 -25.92 -13.46 16.94
CA LEU A 365 -25.91 -14.90 17.25
C LEU A 365 -26.74 -15.73 16.27
N GLU A 366 -27.76 -15.16 15.64
CA GLU A 366 -28.49 -15.79 14.53
C GLU A 366 -27.62 -15.94 13.28
N LEU A 367 -26.85 -14.90 12.94
CA LEU A 367 -26.04 -14.85 11.73
C LEU A 367 -24.72 -15.63 11.88
N ALA A 368 -24.14 -15.64 13.08
CA ALA A 368 -22.84 -16.25 13.38
C ALA A 368 -22.87 -17.04 14.70
N PRO A 369 -23.67 -18.13 14.80
CA PRO A 369 -23.84 -18.90 16.04
C PRO A 369 -22.56 -19.57 16.55
N ASP A 370 -21.64 -19.89 15.63
CA ASP A 370 -20.38 -20.58 15.89
C ASP A 370 -19.16 -19.62 15.93
N ALA A 371 -19.40 -18.31 15.96
CA ALA A 371 -18.32 -17.34 16.10
C ALA A 371 -17.52 -17.58 17.39
N SER A 372 -16.21 -17.39 17.34
CA SER A 372 -15.30 -17.65 18.47
C SER A 372 -15.61 -16.81 19.71
N ASP A 373 -16.29 -15.69 19.54
CA ASP A 373 -16.74 -14.78 20.59
C ASP A 373 -18.24 -14.90 20.92
N ALA A 374 -18.96 -15.87 20.34
CA ALA A 374 -20.40 -16.05 20.54
C ALA A 374 -20.76 -16.24 22.03
N LEU A 375 -19.91 -16.94 22.81
CA LEU A 375 -20.13 -17.10 24.26
C LEU A 375 -20.05 -15.77 25.01
N MET A 376 -19.11 -14.89 24.65
CA MET A 376 -19.01 -13.56 25.23
C MET A 376 -20.27 -12.73 24.89
N VAL A 377 -20.75 -12.81 23.64
CA VAL A 377 -21.95 -12.07 23.23
C VAL A 377 -23.22 -12.61 23.89
N LYS A 378 -23.32 -13.92 24.14
CA LYS A 378 -24.42 -14.52 24.94
C LYS A 378 -24.47 -13.94 26.36
N ASN A 379 -23.32 -13.81 27.01
CA ASN A 379 -23.26 -13.18 28.35
C ASN A 379 -23.74 -11.73 28.30
N TYR A 380 -23.34 -10.94 27.30
CA TYR A 380 -23.83 -9.56 27.14
C TYR A 380 -25.34 -9.49 26.89
N LEU A 381 -25.90 -10.47 26.19
CA LEU A 381 -27.34 -10.56 25.96
C LEU A 381 -28.10 -10.87 27.25
N GLU A 382 -27.61 -11.79 28.08
CA GLU A 382 -28.20 -12.12 29.38
C GLU A 382 -28.19 -10.91 30.34
N GLU A 383 -27.05 -10.21 30.41
CA GLU A 383 -26.93 -8.97 31.20
C GLU A 383 -27.88 -7.87 30.73
N SER A 384 -28.14 -7.78 29.42
CA SER A 384 -29.04 -6.76 28.85
C SER A 384 -30.52 -7.06 29.06
N ASN A 385 -30.86 -8.31 29.40
CA ASN A 385 -32.22 -8.77 29.68
C ASN A 385 -32.56 -8.84 31.18
N SER A 386 -31.55 -8.66 32.05
CA SER A 386 -31.68 -8.56 33.51
C SER A 386 -31.95 -7.13 33.92
#